data_AF-A0A150IXU0-F1
#
_entry.id   AF-A0A150IXU0-F1
#
_cell.length_a   1.000
_cell.length_b   1.000
_cell.length_c   1.000
_cell.angle_alpha   90.00
_cell.angle_beta   90.00
_cell.angle_gamma   90.00
#
_symmetry.space_group_name_H-M   'P 1'
#
loop_
_entity.id
_entity.type
_entity.pdbx_description
1 polymer ?
#
loop_
_entity_poly.entity_id
_entity_poly.type
_entity_poly.pdbx_seq_one_letter_code
_entity_poly.pdbx_strand_id
1 'polypeptide(L)'
;MEILWNRKIVTDEEKSVSEYLLTKSEIVKYIPELVIMNSLLSVTFTHRTYGTSFFTYEFKRDTSSNKFYVLVWRGLRSGDTSPLIFGRVVDEKIKFEKTSH
;
A
#
# COMPACT_ATOMS: atom_id res chain seq x y z
N MET A 1 -3.62 8.46 8.50
CA MET A 1 -3.43 7.13 7.92
C MET A 1 -2.02 6.65 8.24
N GLU A 2 -1.90 5.41 8.70
CA GLU A 2 -0.65 4.72 9.01
C GLU A 2 -0.59 3.41 8.23
N ILE A 3 0.62 2.92 7.94
CA ILE A 3 0.83 1.58 7.39
C ILE A 3 1.36 0.67 8.50
N LEU A 4 0.57 -0.32 8.90
CA LEU A 4 1.01 -1.39 9.78
C LEU A 4 1.67 -2.49 8.96
N TRP A 5 3.00 -2.52 8.96
CA TRP A 5 3.80 -3.52 8.25
C TRP A 5 3.61 -4.92 8.83
N ASN A 6 3.63 -5.93 7.96
CA ASN A 6 3.45 -7.33 8.34
C ASN A 6 4.64 -7.90 9.14
N ARG A 7 5.80 -7.24 9.04
CA ARG A 7 7.04 -7.57 9.74
C ARG A 7 7.83 -6.31 10.03
N LYS A 8 8.87 -6.45 10.86
CA LYS A 8 9.84 -5.37 11.08
C LYS A 8 10.61 -5.09 9.78
N ILE A 9 10.80 -3.81 9.50
CA ILE A 9 11.66 -3.31 8.42
C ILE A 9 13.12 -3.44 8.88
N VAL A 10 13.95 -4.12 8.07
CA VAL A 10 15.33 -4.49 8.47
C VAL A 10 16.37 -3.95 7.50
N THR A 11 16.09 -3.91 6.20
CA THR A 11 17.07 -3.50 5.19
C THR A 11 16.91 -2.04 4.78
N ASP A 12 17.98 -1.41 4.28
CA ASP A 12 17.95 -0.02 3.79
C ASP A 12 17.02 0.15 2.59
N GLU A 13 16.89 -0.89 1.75
CA GLU A 13 15.95 -0.93 0.64
C GLU A 13 14.50 -0.87 1.15
N GLU A 14 14.15 -1.74 2.11
CA GLU A 14 12.83 -1.77 2.76
C GLU A 14 12.52 -0.44 3.46
N LYS A 15 13.51 0.12 4.16
CA LYS A 15 13.42 1.42 4.83
C LYS A 15 13.09 2.51 3.82
N SER A 16 13.85 2.60 2.74
CA SER A 16 13.66 3.63 1.70
C SER A 16 12.28 3.53 1.04
N VAL A 17 11.81 2.33 0.71
CA VAL A 17 10.47 2.17 0.10
C VAL A 17 9.33 2.45 1.08
N SER A 18 9.52 2.14 2.36
CA SER A 18 8.54 2.45 3.41
C SER A 18 8.48 3.96 3.67
N GLU A 19 9.63 4.64 3.75
CA GLU A 19 9.73 6.09 3.92
C GLU A 19 9.18 6.85 2.71
N TYR A 20 9.36 6.34 1.49
CA TYR A 20 8.73 6.94 0.30
C TYR A 20 7.21 7.02 0.41
N LEU A 21 6.56 5.95 0.88
CA LEU A 21 5.11 5.94 1.08
C LEU A 21 4.67 6.88 2.22
N LEU A 22 5.47 6.99 3.28
CA LEU A 22 5.18 7.88 4.41
C LEU A 22 5.39 9.37 4.06
N THR A 23 6.45 9.69 3.33
CA THR A 23 6.78 11.05 2.88
C THR A 23 5.85 11.53 1.78
N LYS A 24 5.39 10.62 0.91
CA LYS A 24 4.30 10.86 -0.05
C LYS A 24 2.95 10.52 0.57
N SER A 25 2.66 11.13 1.72
CA SER A 25 1.42 10.92 2.49
C SER A 25 0.14 11.05 1.65
N GLU A 26 0.20 11.88 0.60
CA GLU A 26 -0.84 12.00 -0.43
C GLU A 26 -1.14 10.68 -1.13
N ILE A 27 -0.13 9.88 -1.51
CA ILE A 27 -0.33 8.57 -2.16
C ILE A 27 -1.12 7.63 -1.23
N VAL A 28 -0.68 7.54 0.03
CA VAL A 28 -1.30 6.64 1.02
C VAL A 28 -2.71 7.11 1.39
N LYS A 29 -3.03 8.40 1.23
CA LYS A 29 -4.35 8.95 1.47
C LYS A 29 -5.28 8.85 0.26
N TYR A 30 -4.85 9.34 -0.89
CA TYR A 30 -5.68 9.45 -2.09
C TYR A 30 -5.91 8.12 -2.79
N ILE A 31 -4.95 7.20 -2.80
CA ILE A 31 -5.13 5.94 -3.52
C ILE A 31 -6.22 5.07 -2.89
N PRO A 32 -6.28 4.88 -1.55
CA PRO A 32 -7.42 4.20 -0.93
C PRO A 32 -8.76 4.87 -1.25
N GLU A 33 -8.85 6.21 -1.16
CA GLU A 33 -10.06 6.96 -1.54
C GLU A 33 -10.46 6.69 -2.99
N LEU A 34 -9.51 6.72 -3.92
CA LEU A 34 -9.74 6.45 -5.34
C LEU A 34 -10.21 5.01 -5.60
N VAL A 35 -9.66 4.04 -4.87
CA VAL A 35 -10.10 2.63 -4.91
C VAL A 35 -11.55 2.51 -4.42
N ILE A 36 -11.95 3.24 -3.36
CA ILE A 36 -13.33 3.26 -2.87
C ILE A 36 -14.26 3.91 -3.89
N MET A 37 -13.96 5.15 -4.31
CA MET A 37 -14.82 5.95 -5.18
C MET A 37 -15.11 5.28 -6.52
N ASN A 38 -14.13 4.56 -7.07
CA ASN A 38 -14.26 3.89 -8.37
C ASN A 38 -14.59 2.39 -8.25
N SER A 39 -14.88 1.89 -7.04
CA SER A 39 -15.15 0.46 -6.79
C SER A 39 -14.07 -0.48 -7.36
N LEU A 40 -12.80 -0.08 -7.25
CA LEU A 40 -11.69 -0.86 -7.78
C LEU A 40 -11.28 -1.98 -6.81
N LEU A 41 -10.69 -3.05 -7.35
CA LEU A 41 -10.05 -4.09 -6.53
C LEU A 41 -8.65 -3.66 -6.06
N SER A 42 -7.88 -3.05 -6.97
CA SER A 42 -6.58 -2.49 -6.64
C SER A 42 -6.16 -1.37 -7.61
N VAL A 43 -5.17 -0.60 -7.17
CA VAL A 43 -4.43 0.38 -7.98
C VAL A 43 -2.96 0.02 -7.87
N THR A 44 -2.27 0.00 -9.01
CA THR A 44 -0.85 -0.33 -9.07
C THR A 44 -0.07 0.76 -9.81
N PHE A 45 1.10 1.12 -9.31
CA PHE A 45 2.03 2.01 -9.99
C PHE A 45 3.47 1.59 -9.75
N THR A 46 4.39 2.03 -10.62
CA THR A 46 5.82 1.74 -10.49
C THR A 46 6.61 3.03 -10.41
N HIS A 47 7.55 3.11 -9.47
CA HIS A 47 8.42 4.29 -9.29
C HIS A 47 9.85 3.89 -8.91
N ARG A 48 10.82 4.78 -9.13
CA ARG A 48 12.18 4.60 -8.62
C ARG A 48 12.26 5.14 -7.20
N THR A 49 12.71 4.30 -6.28
CA THR A 49 12.65 4.65 -4.84
C THR A 49 13.95 4.39 -4.09
N TYR A 50 14.77 3.43 -4.54
CA TYR A 50 16.02 3.09 -3.89
C TYR A 50 17.13 2.89 -4.94
N GLY A 51 18.13 3.78 -4.90
CA GLY A 51 19.19 3.84 -5.91
C GLY A 51 18.62 3.95 -7.34
N THR A 52 19.00 3.03 -8.21
CA THR A 52 18.50 2.93 -9.60
C THR A 52 17.35 1.93 -9.75
N SER A 53 16.91 1.27 -8.67
CA SER A 53 15.89 0.24 -8.72
C SER A 53 14.48 0.82 -8.80
N PHE A 54 13.66 0.18 -9.63
CA PHE A 54 12.21 0.41 -9.66
C PHE A 54 11.51 -0.45 -8.61
N PHE A 55 10.36 0.02 -8.14
CA PHE A 55 9.48 -0.70 -7.23
C PHE A 55 8.04 -0.55 -7.70
N THR A 56 7.32 -1.67 -7.68
CA THR A 56 5.88 -1.68 -7.94
C THR A 56 5.14 -1.62 -6.61
N TYR A 57 4.18 -0.71 -6.51
CA TYR A 57 3.30 -0.51 -5.36
C TYR A 57 1.89 -0.89 -5.76
N GLU A 58 1.27 -1.84 -5.06
CA GLU A 58 -0.15 -2.18 -5.23
C GLU A 58 -0.91 -1.82 -3.97
N PHE A 59 -1.92 -0.98 -4.11
CA PHE A 59 -2.92 -0.72 -3.09
C PHE A 59 -4.14 -1.56 -3.40
N LYS A 60 -4.47 -2.50 -2.52
CA LYS A 60 -5.54 -3.47 -2.72
C LYS A 60 -6.59 -3.36 -1.63
N ARG A 61 -7.87 -3.38 -2.02
CA ARG A 61 -9.00 -3.48 -1.11
C ARG A 61 -9.41 -4.94 -0.99
N ASP A 62 -9.47 -5.43 0.24
CA ASP A 62 -10.21 -6.65 0.56
C ASP A 62 -11.68 -6.26 0.79
N THR A 63 -12.53 -6.64 -0.17
CA THR A 63 -13.97 -6.32 -0.14
C THR A 63 -14.71 -7.04 0.98
N SER A 64 -14.23 -8.21 1.42
CA SER A 64 -14.87 -9.00 2.47
C SER A 64 -14.67 -8.38 3.87
N SER A 65 -13.47 -7.89 4.14
CA SER A 65 -13.10 -7.31 5.43
C SER A 65 -13.10 -5.79 5.45
N ASN A 66 -13.34 -5.17 4.29
CA ASN A 66 -13.19 -3.73 4.03
C ASN A 66 -11.84 -3.17 4.49
N LYS A 67 -10.77 -3.96 4.34
CA LYS A 67 -9.40 -3.57 4.71
C LYS A 67 -8.60 -3.18 3.48
N PHE A 68 -7.69 -2.24 3.68
CA PHE A 68 -6.74 -1.82 2.65
C PHE A 68 -5.35 -2.36 2.94
N TYR A 69 -4.70 -2.83 1.90
CA TYR A 69 -3.36 -3.36 1.94
C TYR A 69 -2.50 -2.61 0.93
N VAL A 70 -1.23 -2.41 1.29
CA VAL A 70 -0.19 -1.98 0.38
C VAL A 70 0.84 -3.10 0.26
N LEU A 71 1.16 -3.46 -0.97
CA LEU A 71 2.17 -4.45 -1.29
C LEU A 71 3.24 -3.78 -2.15
N VAL A 72 4.50 -4.05 -1.85
CA VAL A 72 5.65 -3.46 -2.56
C VAL A 72 6.52 -4.58 -3.11
N TRP A 73 6.77 -4.56 -4.41
CA TRP A 73 7.72 -5.46 -5.08
C TRP A 73 8.90 -4.68 -5.62
N ARG A 74 10.04 -5.35 -5.69
CA ARG A 74 11.19 -4.85 -6.45
C ARG A 74 10.97 -5.13 -7.94
N GLY A 75 11.21 -4.13 -8.77
CA GLY A 75 11.06 -4.18 -10.23
C GLY A 75 9.63 -3.94 -10.73
N LEU A 76 9.44 -4.20 -12.02
CA LEU A 76 8.11 -4.30 -12.64
C LEU A 76 7.53 -5.66 -12.25
N ARG A 77 6.32 -5.67 -11.68
CA ARG A 77 5.63 -6.91 -11.28
C ARG A 77 5.65 -7.93 -12.43
N SER A 78 6.35 -9.03 -12.22
CA SER A 78 6.41 -10.19 -13.12
C SER A 78 6.04 -11.44 -12.33
N GLY A 79 4.81 -11.92 -12.48
CA GLY A 79 4.34 -13.20 -11.94
C GLY A 79 4.38 -13.36 -10.40
N ASP A 80 4.63 -14.60 -9.96
CA ASP A 80 4.43 -15.13 -8.60
C ASP A 80 5.50 -14.73 -7.57
N THR A 81 6.15 -13.58 -7.74
CA THR A 81 7.15 -13.14 -6.77
C THR A 81 6.50 -12.58 -5.51
N SER A 82 7.02 -13.01 -4.35
CA SER A 82 6.58 -12.47 -3.05
C SER A 82 6.88 -10.97 -2.95
N PRO A 83 6.00 -10.19 -2.32
CA PRO A 83 6.28 -8.78 -2.07
C PRO A 83 7.51 -8.65 -1.18
N LEU A 84 8.34 -7.64 -1.46
CA LEU A 84 9.46 -7.23 -0.63
C LEU A 84 8.95 -6.92 0.79
N ILE A 85 7.93 -6.06 0.87
CA ILE A 85 7.19 -5.76 2.09
C ILE A 85 5.70 -5.60 1.77
N PHE A 86 4.86 -5.88 2.75
CA PHE A 86 3.45 -5.54 2.67
C PHE A 86 2.93 -5.06 4.01
N GLY A 87 1.88 -4.26 3.98
CA GLY A 87 1.30 -3.67 5.18
C GLY A 87 -0.18 -3.42 5.02
N ARG A 88 -0.86 -3.26 6.15
CA ARG A 88 -2.25 -2.83 6.19
C ARG A 88 -2.30 -1.31 6.32
N VAL A 89 -3.04 -0.64 5.45
CA VAL A 89 -3.35 0.78 5.61
C VAL A 89 -4.46 0.91 6.65
N VAL A 90 -4.20 1.72 7.67
CA VAL A 90 -5.14 1.98 8.76
C VAL A 90 -5.43 3.47 8.78
N ASP A 91 -6.71 3.80 8.70
CA ASP A 91 -7.18 5.14 8.99
C ASP A 91 -8.05 5.11 10.23
N GLU A 92 -7.79 6.00 11.18
CA GLU A 92 -8.67 6.20 12.32
C GLU A 92 -10.03 6.75 11.88
N LYS A 93 -10.08 7.45 10.74
CA LYS A 93 -11.31 8.05 10.18
C LYS A 93 -12.20 7.07 9.40
N ILE A 94 -11.65 5.97 8.88
CA ILE A 94 -12.42 4.93 8.14
C ILE A 94 -13.14 3.96 9.10
N LYS A 95 -13.12 4.22 10.42
CA LYS A 95 -13.86 3.41 11.41
C LYS A 95 -15.40 3.58 11.38
N PHE A 96 -15.96 4.44 10.53
CA PHE A 96 -17.36 4.91 10.64
C PHE A 96 -18.31 4.50 9.50
N GLU A 97 -18.19 3.30 8.94
CA GLU A 97 -19.25 2.73 8.07
C GLU A 97 -19.66 1.32 8.49
N LYS A 98 -19.81 1.09 9.80
CA LYS A 98 -20.51 -0.09 10.32
C LYS A 98 -21.41 0.29 11.50
N THR A 99 -22.50 1.01 11.21
CA THR A 99 -23.73 0.99 12.02
C THR A 99 -24.82 1.73 11.25
N SER A 100 -25.53 1.01 10.39
CA SER A 100 -26.93 1.24 10.01
C SER A 100 -27.24 0.19 8.96
N HIS A 101 -27.95 -0.87 9.34
CA HIS A 101 -29.00 -1.59 8.59
C HIS A 101 -29.54 -2.66 9.54
#